data_AF-A0A6J5FXX8-F1
#
_entry.id   AF-A0A6J5FXX8-F1
#
_cell.length_a   1.000
_cell.length_b   1.000
_cell.length_c   1.000
_cell.angle_alpha   90.00
_cell.angle_beta   90.00
_cell.angle_gamma   90.00
#
_symmetry.space_group_name_H-M   'P 1'
#
loop_
_entity.id
_entity.type
_entity.pdbx_description
1 polymer ?
#
loop_
_entity_poly.entity_id
_entity_poly.type
_entity_poly.pdbx_seq_one_letter_code
_entity_poly.pdbx_strand_id
1 'polypeptide(L)' 'MIRSITAVVVMQLVILINGCAGSPPAPVLPDGSHRVPVNRVSPVPPPDGGSHEQ' A
#
# COMPACT_ATOMS: atom_id res chain seq x y z
N MET A 1 32.46 26.07 4.61
CA MET A 1 31.14 25.78 5.22
C MET A 1 30.03 25.65 4.16
N ILE A 2 29.78 26.70 3.36
CA ILE A 2 28.71 26.72 2.32
C ILE A 2 28.80 25.54 1.34
N ARG A 3 30.00 25.24 0.81
CA ARG A 3 30.23 24.09 -0.10
C ARG A 3 29.84 22.74 0.51
N SER A 4 30.04 22.56 1.81
CA SER A 4 29.71 21.33 2.52
C SER A 4 28.20 21.21 2.74
N ILE A 5 27.53 22.32 3.04
CA ILE A 5 26.08 22.37 3.21
C ILE A 5 25.38 22.05 1.88
N THR A 6 25.85 22.64 0.77
CA THR A 6 25.33 22.34 -0.56
C THR A 6 25.46 20.84 -0.90
N ALA A 7 26.59 20.22 -0.59
CA ALA A 7 26.79 18.79 -0.84
C ALA A 7 25.82 17.91 -0.05
N VAL A 8 25.58 18.23 1.23
CA VAL A 8 24.62 17.50 2.08
C VAL A 8 23.19 17.65 1.53
N VAL A 9 22.78 18.86 1.16
CA VAL A 9 21.44 19.10 0.58
C VAL A 9 21.24 18.34 -0.72
N VAL A 10 22.25 18.31 -1.60
CA VAL A 10 22.19 17.56 -2.87
C VAL A 10 22.06 16.06 -2.61
N MET A 11 22.82 15.49 -1.66
CA MET A 11 22.72 14.07 -1.32
C MET A 11 21.34 13.70 -0.77
N GLN A 12 20.79 14.52 0.13
CA GLN A 12 19.45 14.31 0.68
C GLN A 12 18.38 14.34 -0.42
N LEU A 13 18.48 15.28 -1.37
CA LEU A 13 17.56 15.38 -2.50
C LEU A 13 17.63 14.14 -3.41
N VAL A 14 18.83 13.66 -3.71
CA VAL A 14 19.03 12.45 -4.53
C VAL A 14 18.41 11.22 -3.84
N ILE A 15 18.62 11.06 -2.54
CA ILE A 15 18.03 9.94 -1.78
C ILE A 15 16.50 10.02 -1.80
N LEU A 16 15.93 11.21 -1.60
CA LEU A 16 14.48 11.43 -1.62
C LEU A 16 13.84 11.07 -2.97
N ILE A 17 14.43 11.52 -4.08
CA ILE A 17 13.89 11.26 -5.43
C ILE A 17 13.97 9.77 -5.78
N ASN A 18 15.05 9.08 -5.40
CA ASN A 18 15.22 7.66 -5.72
C ASN A 18 14.40 6.74 -4.80
N GLY A 19 14.23 7.11 -3.52
CA GLY A 19 13.50 6.30 -2.55
C GLY A 19 11.99 6.22 -2.81
N CYS A 20 11.41 7.23 -3.45
CA CYS A 20 9.98 7.28 -3.77
C CYS A 20 9.63 6.74 -5.17
N ALA A 21 10.62 6.39 -5.99
CA ALA A 21 10.41 5.96 -7.38
C ALA A 21 10.05 4.47 -7.53
N GLY A 22 10.08 3.69 -6.44
CA GLY A 22 9.72 2.28 -6.47
C GLY A 22 8.21 2.07 -6.51
N SER A 23 7.71 1.42 -7.55
CA SER A 23 6.36 0.83 -7.49
C SER A 23 6.35 -0.30 -6.44
N PRO A 24 5.26 -0.46 -5.68
CA PRO A 24 5.10 -1.64 -4.83
C PRO A 24 5.28 -2.92 -5.66
N PRO A 25 5.84 -4.00 -5.09
CA PRO A 25 5.86 -5.28 -5.78
C PRO A 25 4.44 -5.66 -6.18
N ALA A 26 4.31 -6.23 -7.39
CA ALA A 26 3.01 -6.66 -7.89
C ALA A 26 2.35 -7.61 -6.88
N PRO A 27 1.06 -7.42 -6.54
CA PRO A 27 0.35 -8.36 -5.67
C PRO A 27 0.40 -9.76 -6.29
N VAL A 28 0.96 -10.71 -5.56
CA VAL A 28 0.96 -12.11 -5.97
C VAL A 28 -0.38 -12.71 -5.52
N LEU A 29 -1.24 -13.08 -6.47
CA LEU A 29 -2.39 -13.90 -6.16
C LEU A 29 -1.92 -15.33 -5.83
N PRO A 30 -2.54 -16.00 -4.85
CA PRO A 30 -2.35 -17.43 -4.67
C PRO A 30 -2.57 -18.16 -6.00
N ASP A 31 -1.75 -19.17 -6.28
CA ASP A 31 -1.80 -20.00 -7.50
C ASP A 31 -3.12 -20.77 -7.69
N GLY A 32 -4.01 -20.73 -6.68
CA GLY A 32 -5.29 -21.42 -6.69
C GLY A 32 -5.14 -22.94 -6.73
N SER A 33 -3.95 -23.47 -6.39
CA SER A 33 -3.67 -24.90 -6.32
C SER A 33 -4.51 -25.56 -5.22
N HIS A 34 -4.66 -24.88 -4.09
CA HIS A 34 -5.63 -25.24 -3.06
C HIS A 34 -6.97 -24.54 -3.30
N ARG A 35 -7.90 -25.20 -3.98
CA ARG A 35 -9.27 -24.69 -4.18
C ARG A 35 -10.13 -24.98 -2.96
N VAL A 36 -10.58 -23.92 -2.29
CA VAL A 36 -11.60 -23.99 -1.25
C VAL A 36 -12.98 -23.85 -1.92
N PRO A 37 -13.99 -24.68 -1.55
CA PRO A 37 -15.35 -24.49 -2.02
C PRO A 37 -15.85 -23.08 -1.69
N VAL A 38 -16.44 -22.40 -2.68
CA VAL A 38 -17.09 -21.11 -2.47
C VAL A 38 -18.38 -21.34 -1.68
N ASN A 39 -18.65 -20.49 -0.68
CA ASN A 39 -19.90 -20.53 0.06
C ASN A 39 -21.07 -20.27 -0.91
N ARG A 40 -22.04 -21.20 -0.99
CA ARG A 40 -23.19 -21.09 -1.91
C ARG A 40 -24.33 -20.24 -1.36
N VAL A 41 -24.18 -19.76 -0.13
CA VAL A 41 -25.16 -18.87 0.51
C VAL A 41 -24.91 -17.45 0.03
N SER A 42 -25.99 -16.73 -0.30
CA SER A 42 -25.91 -15.32 -0.68
C SER A 42 -25.27 -14.50 0.45
N PRO A 43 -24.34 -13.58 0.16
CA PRO A 43 -23.83 -12.65 1.16
C PRO A 43 -24.99 -11.91 1.84
N VAL A 44 -24.89 -11.76 3.16
CA VAL A 44 -25.81 -10.90 3.91
C VAL A 44 -25.49 -9.45 3.51
N PRO A 45 -26.49 -8.64 3.14
CA PRO A 45 -26.28 -7.22 2.85
C PRO A 45 -25.57 -6.54 4.02
N PRO A 46 -24.69 -5.56 3.75
CA PRO A 46 -24.13 -4.75 4.81
C PRO A 46 -25.26 -4.08 5.59
N PRO A 47 -25.13 -3.90 6.92
CA PRO A 47 -26.12 -3.13 7.66
C PRO A 47 -26.20 -1.74 7.04
N ASP A 48 -27.40 -1.33 6.62
CA ASP A 48 -27.68 0.08 6.33
C ASP A 48 -27.25 0.85 7.57
N GLY A 49 -26.31 1.77 7.42
CA GLY A 49 -25.60 2.45 8.50
C GLY A 49 -26.53 3.22 9.45
N GLY A 50 -27.23 2.49 10.31
CA GLY A 50 -27.98 2.99 11.43
C GLY A 50 -26.98 3.45 12.48
N SER A 51 -26.71 4.76 12.46
CA SER A 51 -26.41 5.59 13.62
C SER A 51 -25.68 4.87 14.75
N HIS A 52 -24.35 4.75 14.61
CA HIS A 52 -23.52 4.70 15.81
C HIS A 52 -23.47 6.13 16.36
N GLU A 53 -24.49 6.49 17.14
CA GLU A 53 -24.35 7.57 18.12
C GLU A 53 -23.57 6.99 19.30
N GLN A 54 -22.28 7.33 19.37
CA GLN A 54 -21.55 7.57 20.61
C GLN A 54 -20.23 8.30 20.32
#